data_AF-A0A1R1MIV9-F1
#
_entry.id   AF-A0A1R1MIV9-F1
#
_cell.length_a   1.000
_cell.length_b   1.000
_cell.length_c   1.000
_cell.angle_alpha   90.00
_cell.angle_beta   90.00
_cell.angle_gamma   90.00
#
_symmetry.space_group_name_H-M   'P 1'
#
loop_
_entity.id
_entity.type
_entity.pdbx_description
1 polymer ?
#
loop_
_entity_poly.entity_id
_entity_poly.type
_entity_poly.pdbx_seq_one_letter_code
_entity_poly.pdbx_strand_id
1 'polypeptide(L)'
;MLQVLHLSVLVTGALLIACGIYINYITLSEAYGAGPPYYGQTANMDKWSDPIPFLAVLDIAATAVLSVLGGIYLRLKKSVWKS
;
A
#
# COMPACT_ATOMS: atom_id res chain seq x y z
N MET A 1 -5.16 -8.20 -27.31
CA MET A 1 -3.89 -7.76 -26.70
C MET A 1 -4.06 -6.55 -25.77
N LEU A 2 -4.65 -5.44 -26.22
CA LEU A 2 -4.78 -4.20 -25.41
C LEU A 2 -5.73 -4.32 -24.19
N GLN A 3 -6.80 -5.11 -24.28
CA GLN A 3 -7.66 -5.40 -23.11
C GLN A 3 -6.94 -6.15 -21.98
N VAL A 4 -6.04 -7.09 -22.34
CA VAL A 4 -5.23 -7.84 -21.38
C VAL A 4 -4.27 -6.90 -20.65
N LEU A 5 -3.73 -5.88 -21.33
CA LEU A 5 -2.87 -4.86 -20.72
C LEU A 5 -3.62 -3.95 -19.75
N HIS A 6 -4.86 -3.57 -20.04
CA HIS A 6 -5.67 -2.80 -19.08
C HIS A 6 -5.97 -3.62 -17.83
N LEU A 7 -6.38 -4.89 -18.01
CA LEU A 7 -6.66 -5.79 -16.92
C LEU A 7 -5.42 -6.06 -16.07
N SER A 8 -4.25 -6.26 -16.68
CA SER A 8 -3.01 -6.49 -15.92
C SER A 8 -2.66 -5.28 -15.06
N VAL A 9 -2.73 -4.06 -15.59
CA VAL A 9 -2.47 -2.83 -14.81
C VAL A 9 -3.44 -2.69 -13.63
N LEU A 10 -4.73 -2.96 -13.85
CA LEU A 10 -5.74 -2.88 -12.78
C LEU A 10 -5.51 -3.95 -11.71
N VAL A 11 -5.23 -5.20 -12.11
CA VAL A 11 -4.94 -6.28 -11.17
C VAL A 11 -3.69 -5.99 -10.36
N THR A 12 -2.61 -5.52 -11.00
CA THR A 12 -1.39 -5.12 -10.29
C THR A 12 -1.66 -4.00 -9.29
N GLY A 13 -2.43 -2.98 -9.67
CA GLY A 13 -2.80 -1.91 -8.75
C GLY A 13 -3.62 -2.41 -7.56
N ALA A 14 -4.60 -3.28 -7.80
CA ALA A 14 -5.42 -3.88 -6.75
C ALA A 14 -4.60 -4.73 -5.77
N LEU A 15 -3.67 -5.54 -6.28
CA LEU A 15 -2.76 -6.35 -5.45
C LEU A 15 -1.84 -5.48 -4.60
N LEU A 16 -1.32 -4.37 -5.14
CA LEU A 16 -0.47 -3.45 -4.39
C LEU A 16 -1.24 -2.80 -3.24
N ILE A 17 -2.49 -2.38 -3.47
CA ILE A 17 -3.38 -1.84 -2.43
C ILE A 17 -3.65 -2.89 -1.35
N ALA A 18 -4.00 -4.12 -1.75
CA ALA A 18 -4.25 -5.21 -0.80
C ALA A 18 -3.02 -5.52 0.06
N CYS A 19 -1.83 -5.51 -0.54
CA CYS A 19 -0.57 -5.68 0.16
C CYS A 19 -0.31 -4.55 1.18
N GLY A 20 -0.50 -3.29 0.76
CA GLY A 20 -0.35 -2.13 1.66
C GLY A 20 -1.31 -2.17 2.85
N ILE A 21 -2.57 -2.54 2.63
CA ILE A 21 -3.57 -2.73 3.70
C ILE A 21 -3.12 -3.83 4.66
N TYR A 22 -2.66 -4.97 4.13
CA TYR A 22 -2.22 -6.11 4.94
C TYR A 22 -1.00 -5.75 5.83
N ILE A 23 0.00 -5.07 5.26
CA ILE A 23 1.19 -4.62 6.00
C ILE A 23 0.77 -3.65 7.11
N ASN A 24 -0.03 -2.63 6.79
CA ASN A 24 -0.55 -1.69 7.78
C ASN A 24 -1.28 -2.43 8.91
N TYR A 25 -2.18 -3.35 8.57
CA TYR A 25 -2.95 -4.11 9.56
C TYR A 25 -2.05 -4.90 10.52
N ILE A 26 -1.10 -5.69 9.99
CA ILE A 26 -0.20 -6.50 10.82
C ILE A 26 0.70 -5.61 11.67
N THR A 27 1.36 -4.61 11.09
CA THR A 27 2.28 -3.74 11.82
C THR A 27 1.58 -2.95 12.93
N LEU A 28 0.38 -2.43 12.68
CA LEU A 28 -0.39 -1.72 13.70
C LEU A 28 -0.93 -2.67 14.77
N SER A 29 -1.39 -3.86 14.38
CA SER A 29 -1.86 -4.88 15.32
C SER A 29 -0.73 -5.37 16.25
N GLU A 30 0.47 -5.53 15.72
CA GLU A 30 1.65 -5.90 16.52
C GLU A 30 2.10 -4.76 17.45
N ALA A 31 2.09 -3.52 16.96
CA ALA A 31 2.55 -2.37 17.74
C ALA A 31 1.55 -1.92 18.81
N TYR A 32 0.24 -1.99 18.53
CA TYR A 32 -0.83 -1.45 19.37
C TYR A 32 -1.78 -2.53 19.93
N GLY A 33 -1.98 -3.68 19.31
CA GLY A 33 -2.64 -4.86 19.93
C GLY A 33 -3.94 -4.60 20.72
N ALA A 34 -4.09 -5.31 21.85
CA ALA A 34 -5.33 -5.47 22.65
C ALA A 34 -5.89 -4.21 23.35
N GLY A 35 -5.49 -3.02 22.90
CA GLY A 35 -5.90 -1.74 23.48
C GLY A 35 -4.94 -1.21 24.55
N PRO A 36 -5.15 0.03 25.01
CA PRO A 36 -4.29 0.65 26.00
C PRO A 36 -4.28 -0.09 27.36
N PRO A 37 -3.15 -0.11 28.08
CA PRO A 37 -1.87 0.48 27.69
C PRO A 37 -1.10 -0.53 26.83
N TYR A 38 -0.94 -0.22 25.54
CA TYR A 38 -0.50 -1.15 24.51
C TYR A 38 0.69 -1.97 25.01
N TYR A 39 0.55 -3.31 25.07
CA TYR A 39 1.50 -4.17 25.79
C TYR A 39 2.96 -3.94 25.35
N GLY A 40 3.20 -3.69 24.06
CA GLY A 40 4.51 -3.31 23.53
C GLY A 40 5.07 -2.01 24.10
N GLN A 41 4.21 -0.99 24.32
CA GLN A 41 4.57 0.29 24.91
C GLN A 41 4.80 0.25 26.42
N THR A 42 4.40 -0.80 27.12
CA THR A 42 4.51 -0.85 28.60
C THR A 42 5.41 -1.95 29.11
N ALA A 43 5.46 -3.11 28.44
CA ALA A 43 6.26 -4.24 28.89
C ALA A 43 7.71 -4.21 28.37
N ASN A 44 8.00 -3.45 27.30
CA ASN A 44 9.29 -3.51 26.58
C ASN A 44 9.64 -2.16 25.91
N MET A 45 9.48 -1.07 26.66
CA MET A 45 9.67 0.31 26.18
C MET A 45 11.03 0.57 25.54
N ASP A 46 12.07 -0.12 25.98
CA ASP A 46 13.43 -0.02 25.45
C ASP A 46 13.56 -0.59 24.04
N LYS A 47 12.64 -1.45 23.61
CA LYS A 47 12.63 -2.09 22.28
C LYS A 47 11.48 -1.61 21.41
N TRP A 48 10.50 -0.94 22.00
CA TRP A 48 9.35 -0.44 21.27
C TRP A 48 9.73 0.76 20.40
N SER A 49 9.26 0.77 19.15
CA SER A 49 9.43 1.87 18.21
C SER A 49 8.10 2.20 17.58
N ASP A 50 7.84 3.49 17.36
CA ASP A 50 6.62 3.94 16.70
C ASP A 50 6.60 3.43 15.24
N PRO A 51 5.60 2.64 14.83
CA PRO A 51 5.51 2.14 13.46
C PRO A 51 5.09 3.22 12.45
N ILE A 52 4.49 4.33 12.91
CA ILE A 52 3.85 5.32 12.02
C ILE A 52 4.84 5.95 11.03
N PRO A 53 6.05 6.39 11.42
CA PRO A 53 7.02 6.91 10.46
C PRO A 53 7.40 5.90 9.36
N PHE A 54 7.54 4.62 9.72
CA PHE A 54 7.84 3.56 8.75
C PHE A 54 6.68 3.33 7.78
N LEU A 55 5.46 3.22 8.31
CA LEU A 55 4.26 3.04 7.49
C LEU A 55 4.02 4.23 6.57
N ALA A 56 4.25 5.47 7.04
CA ALA A 56 4.10 6.66 6.22
C ALA A 56 5.04 6.67 5.01
N VAL A 57 6.32 6.29 5.19
CA VAL A 57 7.28 6.17 4.09
C VAL A 57 6.84 5.08 3.10
N LEU A 58 6.37 3.94 3.60
CA LEU A 58 5.89 2.83 2.79
C LEU A 58 4.65 3.22 1.96
N ASP A 59 3.69 3.92 2.56
CA ASP A 59 2.46 4.37 1.90
C ASP A 59 2.72 5.45 0.86
N ILE A 60 3.69 6.35 1.09
CA ILE A 60 4.16 7.32 0.08
C ILE A 60 4.75 6.58 -1.13
N ALA A 61 5.61 5.58 -0.90
CA ALA A 61 6.20 4.79 -1.96
C ALA A 61 5.14 4.01 -2.76
N ALA A 62 4.19 3.37 -2.07
CA ALA A 62 3.08 2.66 -2.71
C ALA A 62 2.23 3.62 -3.56
N THR A 63 1.93 4.82 -3.04
CA THR A 63 1.18 5.85 -3.75
C THR A 63 1.91 6.33 -5.02
N ALA A 64 3.23 6.50 -4.95
CA ALA A 64 4.04 6.85 -6.13
C ALA A 64 3.93 5.78 -7.23
N VAL A 65 4.02 4.49 -6.87
CA VAL A 65 3.87 3.37 -7.81
C VAL A 65 2.45 3.33 -8.41
N LEU A 66 1.41 3.49 -7.57
CA LEU A 66 0.02 3.56 -8.05
C LEU A 66 -0.20 4.73 -9.03
N SER A 67 0.45 5.87 -8.77
CA SER A 67 0.38 7.04 -9.66
C SER A 67 0.99 6.75 -11.03
N VAL A 68 2.11 6.04 -11.08
CA VAL A 68 2.72 5.59 -12.34
C VAL A 68 1.82 4.61 -13.08
N LEU A 69 1.26 3.61 -12.38
CA LEU A 69 0.32 2.65 -12.97
C LEU A 69 -0.94 3.34 -13.51
N GLY A 70 -1.50 4.31 -12.77
CA GLY A 70 -2.61 5.14 -13.23
C GLY A 70 -2.26 5.94 -14.48
N GLY A 71 -1.07 6.54 -14.53
CA GLY A 71 -0.56 7.22 -15.72
C GLY A 71 -0.45 6.29 -16.94
N ILE A 72 0.04 5.06 -16.75
CA ILE A 72 0.11 4.03 -17.80
C ILE A 72 -1.30 3.67 -18.29
N TYR A 73 -2.24 3.40 -17.38
CA TYR A 73 -3.61 3.07 -17.71
C TYR A 73 -4.28 4.17 -18.56
N LEU A 74 -4.11 5.45 -18.18
CA LEU A 74 -4.64 6.58 -18.94
C LEU A 74 -4.04 6.70 -20.34
N ARG A 75 -2.73 6.41 -20.50
CA ARG A 75 -2.07 6.41 -21.81
C ARG A 75 -2.58 5.28 -22.70
N LEU A 76 -2.73 4.07 -22.16
CA LEU A 76 -3.29 2.92 -22.90
C LEU A 76 -4.72 3.20 -23.36
N LYS A 77 -5.57 3.75 -22.48
CA LYS A 77 -6.95 4.12 -22.81
C LYS A 77 -7.03 5.17 -23.93
N LYS A 78 -6.14 6.17 -23.91
CA LYS A 78 -6.07 7.21 -24.95
C LYS A 78 -5.64 6.65 -26.31
N SER A 79 -4.80 5.61 -26.34
CA SER A 79 -4.36 4.96 -27.58
C SER A 79 -5.49 4.23 -28.31
N VAL A 80 -6.50 3.71 -27.59
CA VAL A 80 -7.66 3.03 -28.18
C VAL A 80 -8.51 4.00 -29.01
N TRP A 81 -8.71 5.22 -28.52
CA TRP A 81 -9.64 6.20 -29.12
C TRP A 81 -9.13 6.86 -30.41
N LYS A 82 -7.86 6.67 -30.76
CA LYS A 82 -7.24 7.26 -31.96
C LYS A 82 -7.14 6.30 -33.14
N SER A 83 -7.55 5.05 -32.98
CA SER A 83 -7.60 4.02 -34.04
C SER A 83 -9.03 3.80 -34.50
#